data_AF-A0A849TGC3-F1
#
_entry.id   AF-A0A849TGC3-F1
#
_cell.length_a   1.000
_cell.length_b   1.000
_cell.length_c   1.000
_cell.angle_alpha   90.00
_cell.angle_beta   90.00
_cell.angle_gamma   90.00
#
_symmetry.space_group_name_H-M   'P 1'
#
loop_
_entity.id
_entity.type
_entity.pdbx_description
1 polymer ?
#
loop_
_entity_poly.entity_id
_entity_poly.type
_entity_poly.pdbx_seq_one_letter_code
_entity_poly.pdbx_strand_id
1 'polypeptide(L)' 'MTDMVFNDLEAVYERVAVAIDSVGAEKRDVFLAKLVLMLARDVGDCDLVLKAIEACLQDL' A
#
# COMPACT_ATOMS: atom_id res chain seq x y z
N MET A 1 18.57 4.49 -4.62
CA MET A 1 17.62 3.41 -4.92
C MET A 1 17.72 2.43 -3.78
N THR A 2 16.79 2.51 -2.84
CA THR A 2 16.70 1.50 -1.79
C THR A 2 15.86 0.39 -2.38
N ASP A 3 16.49 -0.60 -3.01
CA ASP A 3 15.83 -1.87 -3.23
C ASP A 3 15.44 -2.38 -1.85
N MET A 4 14.13 -2.46 -1.57
CA MET A 4 13.67 -3.16 -0.39
C MET A 4 14.13 -4.60 -0.51
N VAL A 5 14.85 -5.09 0.51
CA VAL A 5 15.22 -6.51 0.57
C VAL A 5 13.91 -7.30 0.63
N PHE A 6 13.85 -8.46 -0.02
CA PHE A 6 12.64 -9.30 -0.07
C PHE A 6 11.94 -9.47 1.29
N ASN A 7 12.71 -9.63 2.37
CA ASN A 7 12.19 -9.73 3.74
C ASN A 7 11.43 -8.47 4.21
N ASP A 8 11.86 -7.28 3.79
CA ASP A 8 11.18 -6.04 4.15
C ASP A 8 9.82 -5.94 3.44
N LEU A 9 9.73 -6.43 2.20
CA LEU A 9 8.45 -6.49 1.46
C LEU A 9 7.50 -7.52 2.06
N GLU A 10 8.01 -8.69 2.45
CA GLU A 10 7.20 -9.73 3.13
C GLU A 10 6.65 -9.21 4.46
N ALA A 11 7.48 -8.55 5.27
CA ALA A 11 7.05 -7.96 6.54
C ALA A 11 5.96 -6.88 6.34
N VAL A 12 6.10 -6.03 5.32
CA VAL A 12 5.08 -5.03 4.97
C VAL A 12 3.78 -5.70 4.52
N TYR A 13 3.87 -6.71 3.66
CA TYR A 13 2.71 -7.46 3.18
C TYR A 13 1.96 -8.16 4.32
N GLU A 14 2.67 -8.89 5.19
CA GLU A 14 2.10 -9.55 6.36
C GLU A 14 1.40 -8.53 7.27
N ARG A 15 2.05 -7.39 7.53
CA ARG A 15 1.49 -6.35 8.39
C ARG A 15 0.22 -5.73 7.81
N VAL A 16 0.16 -5.55 6.50
CA VAL A 16 -1.03 -5.07 5.78
C VAL A 16 -2.16 -6.09 5.86
N ALA A 17 -1.88 -7.39 5.67
CA ALA A 17 -2.88 -8.45 5.79
C ALA A 17 -3.53 -8.48 7.18
N VAL A 18 -2.71 -8.48 8.25
CA VAL A 18 -3.19 -8.42 9.63
C VAL A 18 -4.01 -7.15 9.91
N ALA A 19 -3.61 -6.02 9.34
CA ALA A 19 -4.34 -4.76 9.52
C ALA A 19 -5.72 -4.79 8.83
N ILE A 20 -5.80 -5.34 7.62
CA ILE A 20 -7.05 -5.54 6.89
C ILE A 20 -8.02 -6.40 7.71
N ASP A 21 -7.53 -7.53 8.24
CA ASP A 21 -8.35 -8.46 9.04
C ASP A 21 -8.87 -7.79 10.32
N SER A 22 -8.02 -6.99 10.98
CA SER A 22 -8.40 -6.26 12.18
C SER A 22 -9.43 -5.15 11.94
N VAL A 23 -9.43 -4.52 10.76
CA VAL A 23 -10.35 -3.43 10.42
C VAL A 23 -11.73 -3.96 10.04
N GLY A 24 -11.78 -5.18 9.48
CA GLY A 24 -13.01 -5.83 9.04
C GLY A 24 -13.49 -5.37 7.65
N ALA A 25 -14.32 -6.20 7.02
CA ALA A 25 -14.73 -6.05 5.62
C ALA A 25 -15.37 -4.68 5.31
N GLU A 26 -16.19 -4.15 6.20
CA GLU A 26 -16.91 -2.88 5.99
C GLU A 26 -15.98 -1.66 5.86
N LYS A 27 -14.79 -1.73 6.45
CA LYS A 27 -13.84 -0.60 6.52
C LYS A 27 -12.55 -0.87 5.76
N ARG A 28 -12.39 -2.05 5.14
CA ARG A 28 -11.21 -2.46 4.39
C ARG A 28 -10.83 -1.44 3.32
N ASP A 29 -11.78 -1.06 2.48
CA ASP A 29 -11.53 -0.16 1.35
C ASP A 29 -11.13 1.24 1.82
N VAL A 30 -11.81 1.75 2.85
CA VAL A 30 -11.50 3.04 3.49
C VAL A 30 -10.11 3.02 4.13
N PHE A 31 -9.73 1.91 4.76
CA PHE A 31 -8.40 1.73 5.34
C PHE A 31 -7.31 1.73 4.28
N LEU A 32 -7.49 0.96 3.19
CA LEU A 32 -6.51 0.90 2.10
C LEU A 32 -6.35 2.25 1.41
N ALA A 33 -7.45 2.96 1.14
CA ALA A 33 -7.40 4.32 0.58
C ALA A 33 -6.63 5.27 1.51
N LYS A 34 -6.88 5.22 2.82
CA LYS A 34 -6.13 6.02 3.81
C LYS A 34 -4.65 5.66 3.88
N LEU A 35 -4.31 4.37 3.83
CA LEU A 35 -2.93 3.89 3.83
C LEU A 35 -2.17 4.43 2.62
N VAL A 36 -2.75 4.34 1.42
CA VAL A 36 -2.15 4.90 0.20
C VAL A 36 -1.97 6.41 0.32
N LEU A 37 -2.97 7.16 0.82
CA LEU A 37 -2.85 8.61 0.99
C LEU A 37 -1.77 9.01 2.00
N MET A 38 -1.59 8.25 3.08
CA MET A 38 -0.50 8.49 4.04
C MET A 38 0.86 8.25 3.40
N LEU A 39 1.03 7.12 2.70
CA LEU A 39 2.29 6.81 2.00
C LEU A 39 2.57 7.81 0.88
N ALA A 40 1.55 8.25 0.14
CA ALA A 40 1.69 9.26 -0.91
C ALA A 40 2.19 10.60 -0.36
N ARG A 41 1.70 11.00 0.83
CA ARG A 41 2.19 12.19 1.53
C ARG A 41 3.67 12.05 1.90
N ASP A 42 4.10 10.88 2.36
CA ASP A 42 5.49 10.63 2.75
C ASP A 42 6.43 10.53 1.54
N VAL A 43 5.94 9.95 0.42
CA VAL A 43 6.65 9.89 -0.86
C VAL A 43 6.81 11.29 -1.47
N GLY A 44 5.78 12.14 -1.37
CA GLY A 44 5.83 13.53 -1.84
C GLY A 44 5.81 13.71 -3.37
N ASP A 45 5.60 12.64 -4.13
CA ASP A 45 5.56 12.62 -5.59
C ASP A 45 4.23 12.02 -6.08
N CYS A 46 3.35 12.89 -6.59
CA CYS A 46 2.00 12.50 -7.03
C CYS A 46 2.03 11.61 -8.28
N ASP A 47 2.90 11.92 -9.25
CA ASP A 47 2.96 11.19 -10.51
C ASP A 47 3.47 9.76 -10.30
N LEU A 48 4.46 9.61 -9.41
CA LEU A 48 4.97 8.30 -9.00
C LEU A 48 3.86 7.45 -8.36
N VAL A 49 3.07 8.05 -7.46
CA VAL A 49 1.96 7.36 -6.78
C VAL A 49 0.87 6.95 -7.77
N LEU A 50 0.44 7.85 -8.65
CA LEU A 50 -0.57 7.56 -9.67
C LEU A 50 -0.11 6.44 -10.61
N LYS A 51 1.16 6.47 -11.04
CA LYS A 51 1.74 5.40 -11.86
C LYS A 51 1.75 4.04 -11.14
N ALA A 52 2.03 4.03 -9.83
CA ALA A 52 2.01 2.80 -9.04
C ALA A 52 0.59 2.22 -8.93
N ILE A 53 -0.43 3.08 -8.74
CA ILE A 53 -1.84 2.65 -8.72
C ILE A 53 -2.22 2.00 -10.06
N GLU A 54 -1.91 2.65 -11.17
CA GLU A 54 -2.19 2.11 -12.51
C GLU A 54 -1.47 0.77 -12.74
N ALA A 55 -0.21 0.65 -12.31
CA ALA A 55 0.53 -0.61 -12.42
C ALA A 55 -0.13 -1.74 -11.61
N CYS A 56 -0.57 -1.47 -10.38
CA CYS A 56 -1.31 -2.46 -9.58
C CYS A 56 -2.63 -2.86 -10.23
N LEU A 57 -3.36 -1.93 -10.86
CA LEU A 57 -4.62 -2.25 -11.55
C LEU A 57 -4.43 -3.18 -12.76
N GLN A 58 -3.26 -3.17 -13.40
CA GLN A 58 -2.94 -4.07 -14.51
C GLN A 58 -2.46 -5.46 -14.06
N ASP A 59 -2.13 -5.63 -12.77
CA ASP A 59 -1.53 -6.85 -12.18
C ASP A 59 -2.45 -7.48 -11.11
N LEU A 60 -3.77 -7.31 -11.25
CA LEU A 60 -4.81 -7.84 -10.35
C LEU A 60 -5.21 -9.29 -10.66
#